data_AF-A0A3Q2XR18-F1
#
_entry.id   AF-A0A3Q2XR18-F1
#
_cell.length_a   1.000
_cell.length_b   1.000
_cell.length_c   1.000
_cell.angle_alpha   90.00
_cell.angle_beta   90.00
_cell.angle_gamma   90.00
#
_symmetry.space_group_name_H-M   'P 1'
#
loop_
_entity.id
_entity.type
_entity.pdbx_description
1 polymer ?
#
loop_
_entity_poly.entity_id
_entity_poly.type
_entity_poly.pdbx_seq_one_letter_code
_entity_poly.pdbx_strand_id
1 'polypeptide(L)'
;VTALRLVQRMKRDWMHTGRRPSGLCGAALLVAARMHKFRRTVKDVIGVVKVCQATLRKRLVEFEDTPTSQLTIDEFMKVDLEQECDPPSFTAAQHKTKMQQLERELTKKLNEVQGQTRVARQKSARPPGPRPRLTRESPSLRRAQLLPRPD
;
A
#
# COMPACT_ATOMS: atom_id res chain seq x y z
N VAL A 1 -35.40 8.18 4.45
CA VAL A 1 -34.68 9.43 4.81
C VAL A 1 -33.15 9.30 4.90
N THR A 2 -32.56 8.09 4.99
CA THR A 2 -31.10 7.88 5.18
C THR A 2 -30.20 8.54 4.13
N ALA A 3 -30.55 8.48 2.84
CA ALA A 3 -29.73 9.07 1.78
C ALA A 3 -29.57 10.60 1.93
N LEU A 4 -30.63 11.29 2.39
CA LEU A 4 -30.57 12.73 2.63
C LEU A 4 -29.62 13.07 3.78
N ARG A 5 -29.69 12.29 4.87
CA ARG A 5 -28.78 12.43 6.02
C ARG A 5 -27.32 12.20 5.60
N LEU A 6 -27.06 11.20 4.76
CA LEU A 6 -25.72 10.97 4.18
C LEU A 6 -25.23 12.17 3.37
N VAL A 7 -26.06 12.73 2.48
CA VAL A 7 -25.69 13.91 1.71
C VAL A 7 -25.39 15.11 2.62
N GLN A 8 -26.21 15.35 3.65
CA GLN A 8 -25.97 16.43 4.62
C GLN A 8 -24.63 16.24 5.34
N ARG A 9 -24.32 15.03 5.79
CA ARG A 9 -23.04 14.73 6.44
C ARG A 9 -21.86 14.90 5.49
N MET A 10 -21.94 14.35 4.27
CA MET A 10 -20.91 14.53 3.24
C MET A 10 -20.69 16.00 2.87
N LYS A 11 -21.71 16.86 3.00
CA LYS A 11 -21.56 18.31 2.80
C LYS A 11 -20.78 18.97 3.93
N ARG A 12 -21.01 18.57 5.20
CA ARG A 12 -20.22 19.01 6.36
C ARG A 12 -18.78 18.53 6.28
N ASP A 13 -18.54 17.33 5.76
CA ASP A 13 -17.19 16.80 5.51
C ASP A 13 -16.53 17.40 4.25
N TRP A 14 -17.01 18.55 3.76
CA TRP A 14 -16.46 19.29 2.61
C TRP A 14 -16.29 18.49 1.31
N MET A 15 -16.93 17.33 1.19
CA MET A 15 -16.74 16.43 0.04
C MET A 15 -17.31 16.98 -1.27
N HIS A 16 -18.19 17.99 -1.19
CA HIS A 16 -18.90 18.58 -2.32
C HIS A 16 -18.24 19.85 -2.88
N THR A 17 -17.37 20.51 -2.10
CA THR A 17 -16.84 21.84 -2.40
C THR A 17 -16.04 21.83 -3.70
N GLY A 18 -16.44 22.67 -4.66
CA GLY A 18 -15.80 22.75 -5.99
C GLY A 18 -16.03 21.54 -6.89
N ARG A 19 -16.97 20.65 -6.57
CA ARG A 19 -17.16 19.38 -7.29
C ARG A 19 -18.63 19.13 -7.65
N ARG A 20 -18.88 18.33 -8.68
CA ARG A 20 -20.25 18.05 -9.17
C ARG A 20 -21.12 17.34 -8.12
N PRO A 21 -22.31 17.87 -7.75
CA PRO A 21 -23.15 17.30 -6.69
C PRO A 21 -23.81 15.97 -7.09
N SER A 22 -24.09 15.74 -8.38
CA SER A 22 -24.75 14.51 -8.86
C SER A 22 -23.98 13.23 -8.48
N GLY A 23 -22.65 13.28 -8.48
CA GLY A 23 -21.82 12.15 -8.07
C GLY A 23 -21.90 11.87 -6.58
N LEU A 24 -22.07 12.91 -5.76
CA LEU A 24 -22.23 12.80 -4.32
C LEU A 24 -23.60 12.18 -3.97
N CYS A 25 -24.67 12.66 -4.62
CA CYS A 25 -26.00 12.10 -4.46
C CYS A 25 -26.04 10.62 -4.87
N GLY A 26 -25.36 10.25 -5.97
CA GLY A 26 -25.24 8.85 -6.38
C GLY A 26 -24.51 7.98 -5.37
N ALA A 27 -23.44 8.50 -4.75
CA ALA A 27 -22.70 7.78 -3.71
C ALA A 27 -23.58 7.56 -2.48
N ALA A 28 -24.26 8.61 -2.01
CA ALA A 28 -25.20 8.53 -0.90
C ALA A 28 -26.35 7.54 -1.16
N LEU A 29 -26.90 7.51 -2.38
CA LEU A 29 -27.93 6.54 -2.78
C LEU A 29 -27.41 5.10 -2.70
N LEU A 30 -26.20 4.83 -3.19
CA LEU A 30 -25.61 3.49 -3.14
C LEU A 30 -25.32 3.03 -1.70
N VAL A 31 -24.77 3.92 -0.86
CA VAL A 31 -24.50 3.62 0.55
C VAL A 31 -25.81 3.33 1.28
N ALA A 32 -26.81 4.20 1.14
CA ALA A 32 -28.13 3.99 1.74
C ALA A 32 -28.78 2.67 1.27
N ALA A 33 -28.69 2.34 -0.02
CA ALA A 33 -29.21 1.06 -0.53
C ALA A 33 -28.53 -0.14 0.17
N ARG A 34 -27.21 -0.10 0.37
CA ARG A 34 -26.48 -1.16 1.08
C ARG A 34 -26.84 -1.24 2.57
N MET A 35 -27.02 -0.11 3.23
CA MET A 35 -27.46 -0.07 4.64
C MET A 35 -28.79 -0.81 4.82
N HIS A 36 -29.74 -0.57 3.90
CA HIS A 36 -31.07 -1.18 3.94
C HIS A 36 -31.17 -2.54 3.22
N LYS A 37 -30.03 -3.18 2.92
CA LYS A 37 -29.95 -4.47 2.18
C LYS A 37 -30.71 -4.47 0.84
N PHE A 38 -30.88 -3.29 0.26
CA PHE A 38 -31.53 -3.09 -1.03
C PHE A 38 -30.52 -3.26 -2.16
N ARG A 39 -30.69 -4.32 -2.95
CA ARG A 39 -29.76 -4.66 -4.02
C ARG A 39 -29.98 -3.75 -5.23
N ARG A 40 -29.04 -2.84 -5.46
CA ARG A 40 -28.93 -2.02 -6.67
C ARG A 40 -27.52 -2.07 -7.22
N THR A 41 -27.40 -2.13 -8.54
CA THR A 41 -26.09 -2.14 -9.18
C THR A 41 -25.56 -0.72 -9.31
N VAL A 42 -24.23 -0.61 -9.41
CA VAL A 42 -23.57 0.66 -9.72
C VAL A 42 -24.05 1.22 -11.06
N LYS A 43 -24.36 0.36 -12.04
CA LYS A 43 -24.87 0.75 -13.36
C LYS A 43 -26.25 1.41 -13.26
N ASP A 44 -27.16 0.86 -12.45
CA ASP A 44 -28.51 1.41 -12.25
C ASP A 44 -28.44 2.85 -11.74
N VAL A 45 -27.60 3.08 -10.72
CA VAL A 45 -27.46 4.41 -10.12
C VAL A 45 -26.82 5.40 -11.10
N ILE A 46 -25.78 4.99 -11.83
CA ILE A 46 -25.14 5.82 -12.86
C ILE A 46 -26.12 6.25 -13.94
N GLY A 47 -27.00 5.34 -14.37
CA GLY A 47 -28.04 5.62 -15.35
C GLY A 47 -28.96 6.77 -14.94
N VAL A 48 -29.21 6.92 -13.64
CA VAL A 48 -30.04 7.99 -13.06
C VAL A 48 -29.24 9.28 -12.83
N VAL A 49 -28.10 9.22 -12.14
CA VAL A 49 -27.35 10.42 -11.74
C VAL A 49 -26.44 11.00 -12.83
N LYS A 50 -26.29 10.29 -13.95
CA LYS A 50 -25.53 10.72 -15.14
C LYS A 50 -24.09 11.15 -14.80
N VAL A 51 -23.35 10.26 -14.11
CA VAL A 51 -21.92 10.43 -13.82
C VAL A 51 -21.12 9.19 -14.18
N CYS A 52 -19.83 9.35 -14.51
CA CYS A 52 -18.96 8.22 -14.84
C CYS A 52 -18.76 7.27 -13.64
N GLN A 53 -18.59 5.98 -13.92
CA GLN A 53 -18.36 4.96 -12.89
C GLN A 53 -17.10 5.23 -12.06
N ALA A 54 -16.04 5.73 -12.70
CA ALA A 54 -14.81 6.13 -12.01
C ALA A 54 -15.06 7.28 -11.01
N THR A 55 -15.87 8.26 -11.38
CA THR A 55 -16.24 9.38 -10.51
C THR A 55 -17.00 8.90 -9.28
N LEU A 56 -17.98 8.01 -9.48
CA LEU A 56 -18.76 7.46 -8.37
C LEU A 56 -17.89 6.63 -7.41
N ARG A 57 -16.97 5.81 -7.94
CA ARG A 57 -16.00 5.07 -7.13
C ARG A 57 -15.11 5.99 -6.31
N LYS A 58 -14.55 7.05 -6.91
CA LYS A 58 -13.74 8.03 -6.18
C LYS A 58 -14.48 8.64 -4.99
N ARG A 59 -15.76 8.99 -5.17
CA ARG A 59 -16.60 9.53 -4.09
C ARG A 59 -16.86 8.53 -2.97
N LEU A 60 -16.99 7.25 -3.29
CA LEU A 60 -17.17 6.20 -2.28
C LEU A 60 -15.89 5.98 -1.47
N VAL A 61 -14.72 5.98 -2.11
CA VAL A 61 -13.41 5.88 -1.43
C VAL A 61 -13.20 7.09 -0.51
N GLU A 62 -13.45 8.30 -0.99
CA GLU A 62 -13.32 9.50 -0.14
C GLU A 62 -14.31 9.48 1.04
N PHE A 63 -15.48 8.84 0.89
CA PHE A 63 -16.41 8.68 2.01
C PHE A 63 -15.88 7.65 3.02
N GLU A 64 -15.29 6.56 2.54
CA GLU A 64 -14.63 5.55 3.37
C GLU A 64 -13.55 6.14 4.27
N ASP A 65 -12.82 7.15 3.80
CA ASP A 65 -11.81 7.87 4.58
C ASP A 65 -12.38 8.80 5.66
N THR A 66 -13.69 9.06 5.70
CA THR A 66 -14.32 9.91 6.74
C THR A 66 -14.66 9.11 8.00
N PRO A 67 -14.69 9.72 9.20
CA PRO A 67 -15.07 9.03 10.44
C PRO A 67 -16.52 8.50 10.39
N THR A 68 -17.39 9.13 9.59
CA THR A 68 -18.77 8.69 9.37
C THR A 68 -18.86 7.25 8.83
N SER A 69 -17.88 6.81 8.02
CA SER A 69 -17.91 5.50 7.38
C SER A 69 -17.78 4.34 8.38
N GLN A 70 -17.20 4.62 9.54
CA GLN A 70 -16.90 3.63 10.59
C GLN A 70 -18.10 3.40 11.52
N LEU A 71 -19.13 4.25 11.44
CA LEU A 71 -20.33 4.13 12.27
C LEU A 71 -21.20 2.97 11.81
N THR A 72 -21.82 2.30 12.78
CA THR A 72 -22.93 1.39 12.49
C THR A 72 -24.14 2.16 11.96
N ILE A 73 -25.05 1.44 11.30
CA ILE A 73 -26.29 2.02 10.77
C ILE A 73 -27.10 2.72 11.87
N ASP A 74 -27.19 2.09 13.04
CA ASP A 74 -27.98 2.61 14.17
C ASP A 74 -27.33 3.86 14.78
N GLU A 75 -26.01 3.86 14.94
CA GLU A 75 -25.27 5.03 15.42
C GLU A 75 -25.40 6.21 14.46
N PHE A 76 -25.21 5.97 13.16
CA PHE A 76 -25.34 7.00 12.14
C PHE A 76 -26.72 7.67 12.12
N MET A 77 -27.78 6.91 12.45
CA MET A 77 -29.14 7.44 12.48
C MET A 77 -29.47 8.20 13.77
N LYS A 78 -28.69 8.03 14.85
CA LYS A 78 -28.92 8.66 16.15
C LYS A 78 -27.98 9.84 16.42
N VAL A 79 -26.72 9.71 16.02
CA VAL A 79 -25.65 10.66 16.37
C VAL A 79 -25.27 11.49 15.15
N ASP A 80 -25.08 12.79 15.37
CA ASP A 80 -24.40 13.65 14.42
C ASP A 80 -22.99 13.93 14.95
N LEU A 81 -21.98 13.51 14.20
CA LEU A 81 -20.59 13.84 14.53
C LEU A 81 -20.36 15.34 14.36
N GLU A 82 -19.70 15.98 15.32
CA GLU A 82 -19.34 17.40 15.26
C GLU A 82 -18.07 17.64 14.43
N GLN A 83 -17.14 16.69 14.44
CA GLN A 83 -15.89 16.80 13.70
C GLN A 83 -16.16 16.87 12.20
N GLU A 84 -15.55 17.85 11.53
CA GLU A 84 -15.53 17.99 10.08
C GLU A 84 -14.23 17.43 9.50
N CYS A 85 -14.23 17.16 8.19
CA CYS A 85 -13.05 16.74 7.44
C CYS A 85 -12.66 17.77 6.40
N ASP A 86 -11.36 17.83 6.10
CA ASP A 86 -10.83 18.67 5.04
C ASP A 86 -11.29 18.18 3.65
N PRO A 87 -11.41 19.10 2.66
CA PRO A 87 -11.79 18.72 1.30
C PRO A 87 -10.76 17.78 0.66
N PRO A 88 -11.18 16.85 -0.24
CA PRO A 88 -10.28 15.89 -0.88
C PRO A 88 -9.09 16.49 -1.64
N SER A 89 -9.20 17.73 -2.12
CA SER A 89 -8.09 18.44 -2.77
C SER A 89 -6.96 18.76 -1.79
N PHE A 90 -7.30 19.07 -0.54
CA PHE A 90 -6.32 19.36 0.51
C PHE A 90 -5.66 18.08 1.01
N THR A 91 -6.46 17.07 1.34
CA THR A 91 -5.94 15.78 1.83
C THR A 91 -5.07 15.08 0.78
N ALA A 92 -5.46 15.11 -0.50
CA ALA A 92 -4.64 14.56 -1.58
C ALA A 92 -3.30 15.30 -1.75
N ALA A 93 -3.29 16.63 -1.61
CA ALA A 93 -2.05 17.41 -1.68
C ALA A 93 -1.10 17.10 -0.52
N GLN A 94 -1.64 16.97 0.70
CA GLN A 94 -0.89 16.55 1.88
C GLN A 94 -0.30 15.15 1.71
N HIS A 95 -1.12 14.18 1.28
CA HIS A 95 -0.68 12.80 1.06
C HIS A 95 0.42 12.72 0.00
N LYS A 96 0.28 13.45 -1.11
CA LYS A 96 1.30 13.53 -2.16
C LYS A 96 2.63 14.07 -1.62
N THR A 97 2.60 15.14 -0.83
CA THR A 97 3.80 15.74 -0.24
C THR A 97 4.50 14.76 0.71
N LYS A 98 3.73 14.12 1.60
CA LYS A 98 4.24 13.13 2.55
C LYS A 98 4.85 11.92 1.85
N MET A 99 4.18 11.41 0.81
CA MET A 99 4.68 10.30 -0.01
C MET A 99 6.01 10.65 -0.69
N GLN A 100 6.14 11.86 -1.26
CA GLN A 100 7.40 12.31 -1.86
C GLN A 100 8.54 12.43 -0.84
N GLN A 101 8.25 12.85 0.40
CA GLN A 101 9.26 12.90 1.47
C GLN A 101 9.73 11.49 1.83
N LEU A 102 8.79 10.56 2.05
CA LEU A 102 9.10 9.16 2.32
C LEU A 102 9.94 8.51 1.21
N GLU A 103 9.62 8.76 -0.06
CA GLU A 103 10.41 8.26 -1.20
C GLU A 103 11.84 8.78 -1.19
N ARG A 104 12.05 10.08 -0.89
CA ARG A 104 13.38 10.67 -0.78
C ARG A 104 14.18 10.07 0.37
N GLU A 105 13.55 9.88 1.53
CA GLU A 105 14.17 9.24 2.68
C GLU A 105 14.55 7.78 2.41
N LEU A 106 13.65 7.01 1.79
CA LEU A 106 13.92 5.63 1.37
C LEU A 106 15.11 5.57 0.41
N THR A 107 15.15 6.48 -0.57
CA THR A 107 16.23 6.56 -1.55
C THR A 107 17.56 6.87 -0.87
N LYS A 108 17.58 7.81 0.09
CA LYS A 108 18.77 8.15 0.86
C LYS A 108 19.26 6.94 1.68
N LYS A 109 18.37 6.27 2.41
CA LYS A 109 18.70 5.07 3.18
C LYS A 109 19.22 3.93 2.29
N LEU A 110 18.62 3.73 1.12
CA LEU A 110 19.08 2.72 0.17
C LEU A 110 20.51 2.99 -0.30
N ASN A 111 20.82 4.25 -0.63
CA ASN A 111 22.17 4.66 -1.03
C ASN A 111 23.21 4.45 0.10
N GLU A 112 22.84 4.77 1.34
CA GLU A 112 23.69 4.55 2.52
C GLU A 112 23.98 3.06 2.74
N VAL A 113 22.96 2.19 2.66
CA VAL A 113 23.11 0.74 2.81
C VAL A 113 23.96 0.14 1.68
N GLN A 114 23.78 0.59 0.43
CA GLN A 114 24.61 0.16 -0.69
C GLN A 114 26.07 0.59 -0.52
N GLY A 115 26.32 1.79 0.01
CA GLY A 115 27.65 2.27 0.36
C GLY A 115 28.32 1.38 1.42
N GLN A 116 27.61 1.07 2.50
CA GLN A 116 28.12 0.19 3.57
C GLN A 116 28.42 -1.22 3.06
N THR A 117 27.55 -1.77 2.20
CA THR A 117 27.74 -3.10 1.59
C THR A 117 28.97 -3.14 0.69
N ARG A 118 29.21 -2.10 -0.12
CA ARG A 118 30.42 -1.97 -0.95
C ARG A 118 31.70 -1.94 -0.10
N VAL A 119 31.70 -1.14 0.97
CA VAL A 119 32.85 -1.02 1.88
C VAL A 119 33.12 -2.34 2.61
N ALA A 120 32.08 -3.01 3.11
CA ALA A 120 32.20 -4.32 3.75
C ALA A 120 32.76 -5.37 2.79
N ARG A 121 32.29 -5.37 1.53
CA ARG A 121 32.76 -6.31 0.49
C ARG A 121 34.22 -6.07 0.13
N GLN A 122 34.66 -4.82 0.02
CA GLN A 122 36.08 -4.46 -0.18
C GLN A 122 36.96 -4.88 1.01
N LYS A 123 36.49 -4.72 2.25
CA LYS A 123 37.23 -5.17 3.45
C LYS A 123 37.31 -6.70 3.57
N SER A 124 36.33 -7.42 3.04
CA SER A 124 36.31 -8.90 3.04
C SER A 124 37.11 -9.56 1.90
N ALA A 125 37.57 -8.79 0.91
CA ALA A 125 38.40 -9.28 -0.18
C ALA A 125 39.84 -9.55 0.33
N ARG A 126 40.04 -10.71 0.98
CA ARG A 126 41.38 -11.24 1.23
C ARG A 126 42.05 -11.54 -0.12
N PRO A 127 43.32 -11.16 -0.35
CA PRO A 127 44.04 -11.63 -1.52
C PRO A 127 44.10 -13.17 -1.49
N PRO A 128 44.03 -13.87 -2.64
CA PRO A 128 44.23 -15.31 -2.66
C PRO A 128 45.61 -15.60 -2.06
N GLY A 129 45.64 -16.36 -0.96
CA GLY A 129 46.87 -16.69 -0.25
C GLY A 129 47.87 -17.41 -1.17
N PRO A 130 49.18 -17.32 -0.89
CA PRO A 130 50.19 -17.98 -1.71
C PRO A 130 49.90 -19.48 -1.76
N ARG A 131 49.82 -20.04 -2.98
CA ARG A 131 49.67 -21.50 -3.15
C ARG A 131 50.84 -22.18 -2.44
N PRO A 132 50.60 -23.19 -1.58
CA PRO A 132 51.69 -23.87 -0.90
C PRO A 132 52.62 -24.49 -1.95
N ARG A 133 53.91 -24.17 -1.87
CA ARG A 133 54.95 -24.86 -2.66
C ARG A 133 54.92 -26.33 -2.23
N LEU A 134 54.60 -27.23 -3.15
CA LEU A 134 54.89 -28.65 -2.95
C LEU A 134 56.39 -28.78 -2.69
N THR A 135 56.76 -29.05 -1.45
CA THR A 135 58.09 -29.57 -1.14
C THR A 135 58.16 -30.94 -1.78
N ARG A 136 59.12 -31.12 -2.70
CA ARG A 136 59.51 -32.42 -3.25
C ARG A 136 60.07 -33.24 -2.09
N GLU A 137 59.22 -33.95 -1.37
CA GLU A 137 59.68 -35.12 -0.62
C GLU A 137 60.09 -36.16 -1.65
N SER A 138 61.37 -36.49 -1.65
CA SER A 138 61.97 -37.60 -2.42
C SER A 138 62.58 -38.58 -1.39
N PRO A 139 62.82 -39.84 -1.75
CA PRO A 139 61.93 -40.93 -1.41
C PRO A 139 62.69 -41.99 -0.59
N SER A 140 62.15 -42.47 0.54
CA SER A 140 62.70 -43.72 1.06
C SER A 140 61.75 -44.52 1.95
N LEU A 141 61.55 -45.77 1.51
CA LEU A 141 61.51 -46.99 2.33
C LEU A 141 60.24 -47.31 3.14
N ARG A 142 59.40 -48.18 2.56
CA ARG A 142 59.14 -49.59 2.97
C ARG A 142 57.75 -50.01 2.47
N ARG A 143 57.63 -50.79 1.39
CA ARG A 143 57.68 -52.27 1.34
C ARG A 143 56.71 -52.95 2.31
N ALA A 144 55.50 -53.26 1.81
CA ALA A 144 54.63 -54.38 2.18
C ALA A 144 53.39 -54.30 1.28
N GLN A 145 52.79 -55.33 0.67
CA GLN A 145 53.02 -56.75 0.49
C GLN A 145 52.23 -57.12 -0.78
N LEU A 146 52.76 -58.02 -1.60
CA LEU A 146 52.00 -58.68 -2.67
C LEU A 146 50.93 -59.59 -2.04
N LEU A 147 49.71 -59.53 -2.56
CA LEU A 147 48.76 -60.65 -2.50
C LEU A 147 48.35 -61.01 -3.94
N PRO A 148 48.37 -62.29 -4.34
CA PRO A 148 47.95 -62.71 -5.67
C PRO A 148 46.43 -62.80 -5.77
N ARG A 149 45.90 -62.54 -6.97
CA ARG A 149 44.48 -62.77 -7.32
C ARG A 149 44.27 -64.23 -7.74
N PRO A 150 43.10 -64.83 -7.48
CA PRO A 150 42.70 -66.07 -8.12
C PRO A 150 41.96 -65.82 -9.44
N ASP A 151 42.00 -66.82 -10.30
CA ASP A 151 41.38 -66.92 -11.64
C ASP A 151 39.85 -66.94 -11.62
#